data_AF-A0A1Y2JFR2-F1
#
_entry.id   AF-A0A1Y2JFR2-F1
#
_cell.length_a   1.000
_cell.length_b   1.000
_cell.length_c   1.000
_cell.angle_alpha   90.00
_cell.angle_beta   90.00
_cell.angle_gamma   90.00
#
_symmetry.space_group_name_H-M   'P 1'
#
loop_
_entity.id
_entity.type
_entity.pdbx_description
1 polymer ?
#
loop_
_entity_poly.entity_id
_entity_poly.type
_entity_poly.pdbx_seq_one_letter_code
_entity_poly.pdbx_strand_id
1 'polypeptide(L)'
;MTDDKVKRRLTTVLCADVQGYSRLMEADETGTLETLRRYRTAFAGLVERHDGRIVNTWGDAVIAEFASVVEAVQCAVEIQQEISNQDSDPPHANPMRFRIGINLGDVMVDGSDIYGDGVNIASRLQELAEPGGVVISSSVYDQVHNKLSVGFDCLGQRPMKNVAPMTSYRVAMSGQSAGRRSFPVDESLPPQGRAVADSETGARWIDSRHEPSTWMGFVSDWLAKLPRPVAVALTVSGFLILINVFTGMHKIWFHWPVAALLFGALLRTALRQRPEPNSKRDR
;
A
#
# COMPACT_ATOMS: atom_id res chain seq x y z
N MET A 1 34.29 2.43 2.32
CA MET A 1 33.18 2.99 1.52
C MET A 1 32.46 1.80 0.91
N THR A 2 31.47 1.26 1.61
CA THR A 2 30.66 0.15 1.11
C THR A 2 29.72 0.69 0.05
N ASP A 3 29.86 0.15 -1.15
CA ASP A 3 29.01 0.36 -2.32
C ASP A 3 27.59 -0.09 -1.96
N ASP A 4 26.76 0.84 -1.47
CA ASP A 4 25.35 0.61 -1.13
C ASP A 4 24.54 0.55 -2.43
N LYS A 5 24.90 -0.42 -3.28
CA LYS A 5 24.18 -0.70 -4.51
C LYS A 5 22.83 -1.28 -4.12
N VAL A 6 21.79 -0.49 -4.37
CA VAL A 6 20.40 -0.96 -4.42
C VAL A 6 20.35 -2.24 -5.25
N LYS A 7 20.11 -3.39 -4.60
CA LYS A 7 20.09 -4.70 -5.27
C LYS A 7 18.69 -4.97 -5.77
N ARG A 8 18.57 -5.33 -7.05
CA ARG A 8 17.31 -5.83 -7.61
C ARG A 8 17.22 -7.33 -7.45
N ARG A 9 16.03 -7.82 -7.09
CA ARG A 9 15.74 -9.24 -6.95
C ARG A 9 14.27 -9.50 -7.27
N LEU A 10 14.01 -10.62 -7.93
CA LEU A 10 12.66 -11.16 -8.09
C LEU A 10 12.24 -11.83 -6.78
N THR A 11 11.13 -11.41 -6.19
CA THR A 11 10.62 -11.99 -4.94
C THR A 11 9.09 -12.04 -4.93
N THR A 12 8.53 -12.85 -4.05
CA THR A 12 7.09 -12.82 -3.78
C THR A 12 6.82 -11.82 -2.66
N VAL A 13 5.92 -10.87 -2.91
CA VAL A 13 5.51 -9.86 -1.94
C VAL A 13 4.08 -10.13 -1.52
N LEU A 14 3.86 -10.23 -0.22
CA LEU A 14 2.56 -10.28 0.43
C LEU A 14 2.31 -8.93 1.09
N CYS A 15 1.16 -8.32 0.79
CA CYS A 15 0.67 -7.13 1.46
C CYS A 15 -0.64 -7.48 2.17
N ALA A 16 -0.75 -7.16 3.45
CA ALA A 16 -1.95 -7.35 4.23
C ALA A 16 -2.36 -6.05 4.93
N ASP A 17 -3.66 -5.76 4.98
CA ASP A 17 -4.18 -4.52 5.55
C ASP A 17 -5.53 -4.75 6.22
N VAL A 18 -5.83 -3.95 7.25
CA VAL A 18 -7.08 -4.05 8.02
C VAL A 18 -8.20 -3.32 7.30
N GLN A 19 -9.34 -3.98 7.13
CA GLN A 19 -10.51 -3.30 6.60
C GLN A 19 -11.07 -2.30 7.62
N GLY A 20 -11.12 -1.02 7.22
CA GLY A 20 -11.84 0.00 7.99
C GLY A 20 -11.16 0.39 9.30
N TYR A 21 -9.83 0.30 9.37
CA TYR A 21 -9.05 0.58 10.57
C TYR A 21 -9.41 1.91 11.24
N SER A 22 -9.59 3.00 10.48
CA SER A 22 -9.98 4.30 11.03
C SER A 22 -11.30 4.25 11.82
N ARG A 23 -12.28 3.48 11.35
CA ARG A 23 -13.58 3.32 12.05
C ARG A 23 -13.44 2.50 13.33
N LEU A 24 -12.57 1.49 13.33
CA LEU A 24 -12.29 0.70 14.53
C LEU A 24 -11.59 1.56 15.60
N MET A 25 -10.63 2.39 15.18
CA MET A 25 -9.97 3.36 16.05
C MET A 25 -10.95 4.38 16.64
N GLU A 26 -11.88 4.92 15.85
CA GLU A 26 -12.92 5.85 16.35
C GLU A 26 -13.87 5.21 17.38
N ALA A 27 -14.14 3.89 17.25
CA ALA A 27 -15.05 3.18 18.14
C ALA A 27 -14.40 2.75 19.46
N ASP A 28 -13.17 2.22 19.40
CA ASP A 28 -12.37 1.81 20.55
C ASP A 28 -10.88 1.80 20.19
N GLU A 29 -10.17 2.88 20.52
CA GLU A 29 -8.74 3.01 20.24
C GLU A 29 -7.90 1.94 20.95
N THR A 30 -8.24 1.61 22.22
CA THR A 30 -7.41 0.73 23.05
C THR A 30 -7.61 -0.72 22.65
N GLY A 31 -8.86 -1.18 22.54
CA GLY A 31 -9.17 -2.54 22.11
C GLY A 31 -8.74 -2.83 20.67
N THR A 32 -8.85 -1.83 19.77
CA THR A 32 -8.36 -1.97 18.39
C THR A 32 -6.84 -2.13 18.35
N LEU A 33 -6.10 -1.33 19.12
CA LEU A 33 -4.64 -1.41 19.15
C LEU A 33 -4.14 -2.74 19.76
N GLU A 34 -4.78 -3.22 20.83
CA GLU A 34 -4.46 -4.52 21.43
C GLU A 34 -4.75 -5.68 20.48
N THR A 35 -5.90 -5.64 19.80
CA THR A 35 -6.28 -6.63 18.80
C THR A 35 -5.32 -6.63 17.61
N LEU A 36 -4.97 -5.45 17.11
CA LEU A 36 -3.99 -5.30 16.02
C LEU A 36 -2.62 -5.86 16.43
N ARG A 37 -2.16 -5.60 17.65
CA ARG A 37 -0.89 -6.14 18.17
C ARG A 37 -0.92 -7.67 18.23
N ARG A 38 -2.01 -8.25 18.74
CA ARG A 38 -2.19 -9.71 18.80
C ARG A 38 -2.11 -10.33 17.39
N TYR A 39 -2.84 -9.77 16.43
CA TYR A 39 -2.78 -10.24 15.05
C TYR A 39 -1.40 -10.06 14.43
N ARG A 40 -0.70 -8.94 14.66
CA ARG A 40 0.67 -8.75 14.19
C ARG A 40 1.64 -9.80 14.71
N THR A 41 1.53 -10.15 16.00
CA THR A 41 2.36 -11.22 16.58
C THR A 41 2.04 -12.58 15.93
N ALA A 42 0.76 -12.89 15.70
CA ALA A 42 0.37 -14.11 15.00
C ALA A 42 0.89 -14.13 13.55
N PHE A 43 0.76 -13.02 12.82
CA PHE A 43 1.29 -12.84 11.47
C PHE A 43 2.81 -13.04 11.44
N ALA A 44 3.56 -12.44 12.37
CA ALA A 44 4.99 -12.61 12.43
C ALA A 44 5.40 -14.08 12.58
N GLY A 45 4.73 -14.82 13.48
CA GLY A 45 4.98 -16.25 13.65
C GLY A 45 4.62 -17.07 12.40
N LEU A 46 3.49 -16.76 11.75
CA LEU A 46 3.07 -17.41 10.50
C LEU A 46 4.04 -17.14 9.35
N VAL A 47 4.45 -15.88 9.18
CA VAL A 47 5.41 -15.48 8.13
C VAL A 47 6.75 -16.18 8.34
N GLU A 48 7.25 -16.23 9.57
CA GLU A 48 8.50 -16.91 9.90
C GLU A 48 8.41 -18.43 9.67
N ARG A 49 7.30 -19.07 10.02
CA ARG A 49 7.08 -20.51 9.77
C ARG A 49 7.12 -20.90 8.30
N HIS A 50 6.77 -19.97 7.41
CA HIS A 50 6.76 -20.16 5.95
C HIS A 50 8.01 -19.58 5.27
N ASP A 51 9.13 -19.46 6.00
CA ASP A 51 10.40 -18.92 5.49
C ASP A 51 10.28 -17.51 4.88
N GLY A 52 9.30 -16.74 5.35
CA GLY A 52 9.07 -15.35 4.97
C GLY A 52 9.78 -14.37 5.89
N ARG A 53 9.93 -13.13 5.42
CA ARG A 53 10.45 -12.01 6.22
C ARG A 53 9.51 -10.82 6.16
N ILE A 54 9.11 -10.29 7.32
CA ILE A 54 8.45 -8.99 7.38
C ILE A 54 9.49 -7.91 7.06
N VAL A 55 9.21 -7.14 6.02
CA VAL A 55 10.11 -6.09 5.49
C VAL A 55 9.75 -4.74 6.07
N ASN A 56 8.45 -4.43 6.15
CA ASN A 56 7.99 -3.17 6.69
C ASN A 56 6.54 -3.28 7.19
N THR A 57 6.17 -2.44 8.16
CA THR A 57 4.82 -2.28 8.67
C THR A 57 4.50 -0.79 8.67
N TRP A 58 3.90 -0.29 7.59
CA TRP A 58 3.49 1.11 7.50
C TRP A 58 2.05 1.24 8.02
N GLY A 59 1.86 1.93 9.14
CA GLY A 59 0.52 2.14 9.69
C GLY A 59 -0.06 0.85 10.24
N ASP A 60 -1.16 0.38 9.66
CA ASP A 60 -1.89 -0.88 9.89
C ASP A 60 -1.50 -2.00 8.92
N ALA A 61 -0.91 -1.67 7.77
CA ALA A 61 -0.51 -2.63 6.75
C ALA A 61 0.78 -3.38 7.10
N VAL A 62 0.82 -4.68 6.78
CA VAL A 62 1.96 -5.59 6.94
C VAL A 62 2.45 -5.99 5.56
N ILE A 63 3.74 -5.77 5.30
CA ILE A 63 4.40 -6.21 4.08
C ILE A 63 5.42 -7.30 4.44
N ALA A 64 5.29 -8.45 3.79
CA ALA A 64 6.21 -9.57 3.92
C ALA A 64 6.74 -10.00 2.55
N GLU A 65 7.96 -10.50 2.52
CA GLU A 65 8.54 -11.13 1.35
C GLU A 65 8.77 -12.63 1.58
N PHE A 66 8.68 -13.39 0.49
CA PHE A 66 8.91 -14.83 0.48
C PHE A 66 9.76 -15.20 -0.73
N ALA A 67 10.73 -16.09 -0.51
CA ALA A 67 11.51 -16.69 -1.59
C ALA A 67 10.67 -17.68 -2.43
N SER A 68 9.69 -18.34 -1.79
CA SER A 68 8.79 -19.29 -2.43
C SER A 68 7.38 -18.71 -2.58
N VAL A 69 6.85 -18.76 -3.81
CA VAL A 69 5.48 -18.34 -4.13
C VAL A 69 4.45 -19.25 -3.43
N VAL A 70 4.77 -20.54 -3.33
CA VAL A 70 3.88 -21.54 -2.70
C VAL A 70 3.72 -21.24 -1.21
N GLU A 71 4.83 -20.98 -0.53
CA GLU A 71 4.85 -20.64 0.90
C GLU A 71 4.10 -19.33 1.17
N ALA A 72 4.26 -18.31 0.31
CA ALA A 72 3.52 -17.07 0.46
C ALA A 72 2.00 -17.27 0.41
N VAL A 73 1.51 -18.11 -0.51
CA VAL A 73 0.07 -18.39 -0.64
C VAL A 73 -0.43 -19.26 0.51
N GLN A 74 0.33 -20.26 0.94
CA GLN A 74 -0.02 -21.08 2.12
C GLN A 74 -0.08 -20.23 3.39
N CYS A 75 0.93 -19.39 3.62
CA CYS A 75 0.97 -18.43 4.71
C CYS A 75 -0.27 -17.53 4.72
N ALA A 76 -0.66 -16.99 3.56
CA ALA A 76 -1.86 -16.15 3.46
C ALA A 76 -3.16 -16.91 3.78
N VAL A 77 -3.27 -18.17 3.34
CA VAL A 77 -4.41 -19.04 3.65
C VAL A 77 -4.47 -19.31 5.16
N GLU A 78 -3.35 -19.69 5.77
CA GLU A 78 -3.27 -19.95 7.21
C GLU A 78 -3.57 -18.69 8.04
N ILE A 79 -3.09 -17.52 7.62
CA ILE A 79 -3.41 -16.23 8.23
C ILE A 79 -4.93 -16.01 8.25
N GLN A 80 -5.61 -16.20 7.13
CA GLN A 80 -7.06 -15.98 7.07
C GLN A 80 -7.84 -17.01 7.90
N GLN A 81 -7.36 -18.25 7.97
CA GLN A 81 -7.94 -19.29 8.83
C GLN A 81 -7.77 -18.96 10.31
N GLU A 82 -6.58 -18.52 10.72
CA GLU A 82 -6.28 -18.13 12.10
C GLU A 82 -7.16 -16.96 12.56
N ILE A 83 -7.31 -15.93 11.72
CA ILE A 83 -8.22 -14.81 12.01
C ILE A 83 -9.67 -15.31 12.14
N SER A 84 -10.12 -16.14 11.20
CA SER A 84 -11.50 -16.66 11.21
C SER A 84 -11.80 -17.53 12.44
N ASN A 85 -10.81 -18.29 12.92
CA ASN A 85 -10.94 -19.11 14.13
C ASN A 85 -11.04 -18.24 15.39
N GLN A 86 -10.30 -17.13 15.45
CA GLN A 86 -10.35 -16.18 16.58
C GLN A 86 -11.65 -15.35 16.61
N ASP A 87 -12.29 -15.13 15.46
CA ASP A 87 -13.60 -14.46 15.36
C ASP A 87 -14.77 -15.34 15.87
N SER A 88 -14.53 -16.61 16.20
CA SER A 88 -15.55 -17.54 16.70
C SER A 88 -15.81 -17.44 18.21
N ASP A 89 -15.04 -16.64 18.96
CA ASP A 89 -15.28 -16.30 20.38
C ASP A 89 -16.13 -15.00 20.51
N PRO A 90 -16.97 -14.84 21.55
CA PRO A 90 -18.14 -13.94 21.54
C PRO A 90 -17.83 -12.43 21.70
N PRO A 91 -18.83 -11.55 21.47
CA PRO A 91 -19.01 -10.76 20.26
C PRO A 91 -18.27 -9.42 20.34
N HIS A 92 -17.10 -9.30 19.72
CA HIS A 92 -16.71 -7.97 19.26
C HIS A 92 -17.66 -7.59 18.12
N ALA A 93 -18.44 -6.53 18.31
CA ALA A 93 -19.46 -6.08 17.37
C ALA A 93 -18.92 -5.74 15.96
N ASN A 94 -17.61 -5.79 15.77
CA ASN A 94 -16.96 -5.63 14.48
C ASN A 94 -15.64 -6.43 14.44
N PRO A 95 -15.62 -7.67 13.92
CA PRO A 95 -14.40 -8.46 13.81
C PRO A 95 -13.38 -7.76 12.89
N MET A 96 -12.11 -7.73 13.31
CA MET A 96 -11.04 -7.12 12.53
C MET A 96 -10.66 -8.03 11.37
N ARG A 97 -11.09 -7.67 10.17
CA ARG A 97 -10.83 -8.46 8.95
C ARG A 97 -9.63 -7.92 8.20
N PHE A 98 -8.76 -8.83 7.78
CA PHE A 98 -7.62 -8.51 6.92
C PHE A 98 -7.93 -8.81 5.46
N ARG A 99 -7.42 -7.95 4.58
CA ARG A 99 -7.37 -8.15 3.14
C ARG A 99 -5.94 -8.46 2.77
N ILE A 100 -5.72 -9.44 1.89
CA ILE A 100 -4.35 -9.85 1.50
C ILE A 100 -4.21 -9.85 -0.01
N GLY A 101 -3.09 -9.28 -0.47
CA GLY A 101 -2.66 -9.26 -1.87
C GLY A 101 -1.28 -9.89 -2.02
N ILE A 102 -1.10 -10.75 -3.03
CA ILE A 102 0.18 -11.42 -3.28
C ILE A 102 0.60 -11.23 -4.73
N ASN A 103 1.84 -10.79 -4.92
CA ASN A 103 2.43 -10.62 -6.24
C ASN A 103 3.84 -11.23 -6.30
N LEU A 104 4.20 -11.79 -7.45
CA LEU A 104 5.56 -12.15 -7.80
C LEU A 104 6.09 -11.07 -8.75
N GLY A 105 7.14 -10.35 -8.33
CA GLY A 105 7.69 -9.25 -9.11
C GLY A 105 9.06 -8.77 -8.65
N ASP A 106 9.69 -7.96 -9.50
CA ASP A 106 10.99 -7.37 -9.21
C ASP A 106 10.87 -6.29 -8.13
N VAL A 107 11.74 -6.37 -7.14
CA VAL A 107 11.87 -5.38 -6.07
C VAL A 107 13.32 -4.90 -5.96
N MET A 108 13.45 -3.67 -5.48
CA MET A 108 14.71 -3.06 -5.05
C MET A 108 14.84 -3.24 -3.55
N VAL A 109 15.91 -3.90 -3.12
CA VAL A 109 16.24 -4.11 -1.70
C VAL A 109 17.18 -3.01 -1.25
N ASP A 110 16.80 -2.35 -0.16
CA ASP A 110 17.60 -1.33 0.52
C ASP A 110 17.62 -1.66 2.02
N GLY A 111 18.75 -2.18 2.51
CA GLY A 111 18.86 -2.73 3.86
C GLY A 111 17.84 -3.85 4.12
N SER A 112 16.91 -3.62 5.05
CA SER A 112 15.81 -4.53 5.40
C SER A 112 14.51 -4.27 4.62
N ASP A 113 14.42 -3.13 3.92
CA ASP A 113 13.23 -2.69 3.21
C ASP A 113 13.23 -3.12 1.74
N ILE A 114 12.04 -3.15 1.16
CA ILE A 114 11.84 -3.41 -0.28
C ILE A 114 10.97 -2.33 -0.90
N TYR A 115 11.32 -1.96 -2.13
CA TYR A 115 10.64 -0.94 -2.91
C TYR A 115 10.45 -1.38 -4.35
N GLY A 116 9.53 -0.72 -5.05
CA GLY A 116 9.35 -0.89 -6.49
C GLY A 116 7.98 -1.41 -6.87
N ASP A 117 7.84 -1.74 -8.14
CA ASP A 117 6.55 -2.08 -8.73
C ASP A 117 5.96 -3.36 -8.13
N GLY A 118 6.79 -4.35 -7.80
CA GLY A 118 6.34 -5.57 -7.14
C GLY A 118 5.54 -5.34 -5.86
N VAL A 119 5.96 -4.37 -5.05
CA VAL A 119 5.29 -3.96 -3.80
C VAL A 119 4.00 -3.18 -4.09
N ASN A 120 4.05 -2.26 -5.06
CA ASN A 120 2.88 -1.48 -5.46
C ASN A 120 1.77 -2.38 -6.02
N ILE A 121 2.11 -3.39 -6.83
CA ILE A 121 1.13 -4.34 -7.35
C ILE A 121 0.51 -5.15 -6.21
N ALA A 122 1.32 -5.64 -5.26
CA ALA A 122 0.82 -6.41 -4.12
C ALA A 122 -0.18 -5.60 -3.28
N SER A 123 0.09 -4.32 -3.03
CA SER A 123 -0.85 -3.46 -2.30
C SER A 123 -2.14 -3.19 -3.09
N ARG A 124 -2.07 -3.06 -4.41
CA ARG A 124 -3.28 -2.95 -5.26
C ARG A 124 -4.10 -4.22 -5.28
N LEU A 125 -3.47 -5.40 -5.33
CA LEU A 125 -4.18 -6.67 -5.23
C LEU A 125 -4.87 -6.80 -3.86
N GLN A 126 -4.21 -6.34 -2.79
CA GLN A 126 -4.79 -6.30 -1.45
C GLN A 126 -6.03 -5.40 -1.41
N GLU A 127 -6.00 -4.22 -2.03
CA GLU A 127 -7.16 -3.33 -2.11
C GLU A 127 -8.36 -3.97 -2.83
N LEU A 128 -8.11 -4.86 -3.80
CA LEU A 128 -9.15 -5.61 -4.52
C LEU A 128 -9.70 -6.79 -3.73
N ALA A 129 -9.01 -7.25 -2.70
CA ALA A 129 -9.46 -8.38 -1.90
C ALA A 129 -10.68 -7.99 -1.06
N GLU A 130 -11.66 -8.90 -1.04
CA GLU A 130 -12.77 -8.81 -0.10
C GLU A 130 -12.26 -9.03 1.35
N PRO A 131 -13.00 -8.58 2.36
CA PRO A 131 -12.58 -8.72 3.76
C PRO A 131 -12.48 -10.21 4.16
N GLY A 132 -11.31 -10.65 4.62
CA GLY A 132 -11.02 -12.06 4.84
C GLY A 132 -10.58 -12.82 3.58
N GLY A 133 -10.41 -12.12 2.46
CA GLY A 133 -10.02 -12.68 1.17
C GLY A 133 -8.53 -12.56 0.88
N VAL A 134 -8.07 -13.38 -0.05
CA VAL A 134 -6.73 -13.33 -0.64
C VAL A 134 -6.87 -13.17 -2.15
N VAL A 135 -6.18 -12.17 -2.70
CA VAL A 135 -6.10 -11.94 -4.15
C VAL A 135 -4.64 -12.06 -4.60
N ILE A 136 -4.44 -12.76 -5.70
CA ILE A 136 -3.11 -13.05 -6.26
C ILE A 136 -3.00 -12.54 -7.70
N SER A 137 -1.79 -12.20 -8.11
CA SER A 137 -1.48 -11.91 -9.51
C SER A 137 -1.54 -13.16 -10.39
N SER A 138 -1.65 -12.98 -11.71
CA SER A 138 -1.50 -14.08 -12.67
C SER A 138 -0.14 -14.77 -12.56
N SER A 139 0.93 -14.03 -12.31
CA SER A 139 2.28 -14.60 -12.12
C SER A 139 2.36 -15.54 -10.91
N VAL A 140 1.63 -15.24 -9.84
CA VAL A 140 1.51 -16.14 -8.68
C VAL A 140 0.66 -17.35 -9.03
N TYR A 141 -0.51 -17.15 -9.66
CA TYR A 141 -1.41 -18.22 -10.08
C TYR A 141 -0.69 -19.28 -10.94
N ASP A 142 0.06 -18.84 -11.94
CA ASP A 142 0.81 -19.73 -12.84
C ASP A 142 1.78 -20.65 -12.09
N GLN A 143 2.31 -20.19 -10.95
CA GLN A 143 3.26 -20.94 -10.13
C GLN A 143 2.61 -21.91 -9.12
N VAL A 144 1.35 -21.67 -8.73
CA VAL A 144 0.72 -22.39 -7.60
C VAL A 144 -0.51 -23.22 -7.97
N HIS A 145 -1.17 -22.97 -9.10
CA HIS A 145 -2.45 -23.61 -9.45
C HIS A 145 -2.39 -25.15 -9.49
N ASN A 146 -1.24 -25.73 -9.87
CA ASN A 146 -1.04 -27.18 -9.88
C ASN A 146 -0.38 -27.74 -8.61
N LYS A 147 -0.01 -26.89 -7.65
CA LYS A 147 0.75 -27.27 -6.45
C LYS A 147 -0.08 -27.21 -5.17
N LEU A 148 -1.11 -26.36 -5.16
CA LEU A 148 -1.97 -26.16 -3.99
C LEU A 148 -3.36 -26.75 -4.22
N SER A 149 -3.92 -27.38 -3.18
CA SER A 149 -5.29 -27.92 -3.18
C SER A 149 -6.32 -26.85 -2.81
N VAL A 150 -6.14 -25.61 -3.27
CA VAL A 150 -7.05 -24.48 -3.04
C VAL A 150 -7.73 -24.08 -4.36
N GLY A 151 -8.96 -23.58 -4.29
CA GLY A 151 -9.65 -23.08 -5.48
C GLY A 151 -9.16 -21.70 -5.87
N PHE A 152 -9.31 -21.34 -7.15
CA PHE A 152 -8.98 -20.01 -7.66
C PHE A 152 -10.09 -19.48 -8.55
N ASP A 153 -10.60 -18.29 -8.25
CA ASP A 153 -11.62 -17.60 -9.05
C ASP A 153 -10.98 -16.45 -9.83
N CYS A 154 -11.07 -16.46 -11.15
CA CYS A 154 -10.58 -15.37 -11.99
C CYS A 154 -11.44 -14.10 -11.80
N LEU A 155 -10.80 -12.99 -11.45
CA LEU A 155 -11.43 -11.67 -11.32
C LEU A 155 -11.37 -10.84 -12.61
N GLY A 156 -10.70 -11.37 -13.63
CA GLY A 156 -10.43 -10.72 -14.91
C GLY A 156 -9.33 -9.67 -14.82
N GLN A 157 -9.16 -8.93 -15.91
CA GLN A 157 -8.25 -7.79 -15.95
C GLN A 157 -8.89 -6.57 -15.31
N ARG A 158 -8.20 -5.99 -14.33
CA ARG A 158 -8.62 -4.74 -13.69
C ARG A 158 -7.56 -3.67 -13.91
N PRO A 159 -7.92 -2.49 -14.45
CA PRO A 159 -6.98 -1.38 -14.49
C PRO A 159 -6.67 -0.95 -13.06
N MET A 160 -5.38 -0.89 -12.74
CA MET A 160 -4.88 -0.41 -11.45
C MET A 160 -4.16 0.92 -11.68
N LYS A 161 -4.24 1.82 -10.71
CA LYS A 161 -3.56 3.13 -10.83
C LYS A 161 -2.06 2.91 -10.98
N ASN A 162 -1.49 3.42 -12.08
CA ASN A 162 -0.06 3.38 -12.40
C ASN A 162 0.54 1.97 -12.61
N VAL A 163 -0.28 0.96 -12.89
CA VAL A 163 0.15 -0.42 -13.18
C VAL A 163 -0.55 -0.89 -14.46
N ALA A 164 0.16 -1.64 -15.31
CA ALA A 164 -0.45 -2.23 -16.50
C ALA A 164 -1.63 -3.15 -16.12
N PRO A 165 -2.72 -3.18 -16.90
CA PRO A 165 -3.84 -4.09 -16.63
C PRO A 165 -3.34 -5.53 -16.51
N MET A 166 -3.64 -6.16 -15.38
CA MET A 166 -3.24 -7.54 -15.13
C MET A 166 -4.43 -8.37 -14.67
N THR A 167 -4.41 -9.65 -15.03
CA THR A 167 -5.39 -10.62 -14.54
C THR A 167 -5.08 -10.94 -13.08
N SER A 168 -6.12 -10.94 -12.25
CA SER A 168 -6.02 -11.30 -10.83
C SER A 168 -6.97 -12.44 -10.51
N TYR A 169 -6.63 -13.21 -9.48
CA TYR A 169 -7.38 -14.36 -9.03
C TYR A 169 -7.67 -14.26 -7.53
N ARG A 170 -8.87 -14.59 -7.11
CA ARG A 170 -9.21 -14.78 -5.69
C ARG A 170 -8.88 -16.22 -5.31
N VAL A 171 -8.24 -16.41 -4.16
CA VAL A 171 -8.06 -17.76 -3.59
C VAL A 171 -9.33 -18.13 -2.82
N ALA A 172 -9.96 -19.24 -3.21
CA ALA A 172 -11.15 -19.74 -2.55
C ALA A 172 -10.76 -20.48 -1.26
N MET A 173 -11.07 -19.86 -0.12
CA MET A 173 -10.88 -20.47 1.20
C MET A 173 -12.00 -21.47 1.47
N SER A 174 -11.66 -22.66 1.97
CA SER A 174 -12.59 -23.70 2.38
C SER A 174 -13.53 -23.18 3.47
N GLY A 175 -14.70 -22.69 3.05
CA GLY A 175 -15.69 -22.02 3.90
C GLY A 175 -16.51 -20.96 3.15
N GLN A 176 -15.98 -20.41 2.05
CA GLN A 176 -16.73 -19.55 1.14
C GLN A 176 -16.92 -20.28 -0.19
N SER A 177 -17.94 -21.13 -0.27
CA SER A 177 -18.53 -21.47 -1.57
C SER A 177 -19.16 -20.21 -2.14
N ALA A 178 -18.35 -19.37 -2.80
CA ALA A 178 -18.87 -18.45 -3.79
C ALA A 178 -19.58 -19.32 -4.83
N GLY A 179 -20.91 -19.23 -4.85
CA GLY A 179 -21.77 -20.04 -5.70
C GLY A 179 -21.23 -20.04 -7.13
N ARG A 180 -21.07 -21.25 -7.66
CA ARG A 180 -20.69 -21.56 -9.03
C ARG A 180 -21.54 -20.76 -10.00
N ARG A 181 -21.13 -19.54 -10.36
CA ARG A 181 -21.56 -18.91 -11.60
C ARG A 181 -20.70 -19.49 -12.69
N SER A 182 -21.05 -20.70 -13.09
CA SER A 182 -20.73 -21.22 -14.41
C SER A 182 -21.19 -20.17 -15.41
N PHE A 183 -20.25 -19.51 -16.08
CA PHE A 183 -20.54 -18.82 -17.33
C PHE A 183 -21.20 -19.85 -18.26
N PRO A 184 -22.42 -19.59 -18.79
CA PRO A 184 -22.92 -20.40 -19.89
C PRO A 184 -21.95 -20.18 -21.04
N VAL A 185 -21.25 -21.23 -21.43
CA VAL A 185 -20.66 -21.31 -22.76
C VAL A 185 -21.85 -21.31 -23.71
N ASP A 186 -22.11 -20.17 -24.35
CA ASP A 186 -23.09 -20.08 -25.43
C ASP A 186 -22.46 -20.74 -26.67
N GLU A 187 -22.63 -22.06 -26.73
CA GLU A 187 -22.28 -22.90 -27.87
C GLU A 187 -23.45 -22.87 -28.86
N SER A 188 -23.65 -21.74 -29.54
CA SER A 188 -24.62 -21.70 -30.65
C SER A 188 -24.35 -20.60 -31.70
N LEU A 189 -23.30 -20.76 -32.52
CA LEU A 189 -23.23 -20.12 -33.85
C LEU A 189 -22.58 -21.06 -34.88
N PRO A 190 -23.25 -21.39 -36.01
CA PRO A 190 -22.71 -22.28 -37.04
C PRO A 190 -21.76 -21.53 -38.01
N PRO A 191 -20.92 -22.26 -38.78
CA PRO A 191 -19.88 -21.65 -39.59
C PRO A 191 -20.44 -21.22 -40.96
N GLN A 192 -20.13 -20.00 -41.39
CA GLN A 192 -20.23 -19.63 -42.81
C GLN A 192 -18.99 -18.84 -43.23
N GLY A 193 -18.36 -19.33 -44.30
CA GLY A 193 -17.10 -18.80 -44.82
C GLY A 193 -17.27 -17.69 -45.85
N ARG A 194 -16.16 -16.94 -45.96
CA ARG A 194 -15.51 -16.44 -47.19
C ARG A 194 -16.17 -15.28 -47.99
N ALA A 195 -15.53 -14.11 -47.91
CA ALA A 195 -15.19 -13.18 -49.01
C ALA A 195 -14.27 -12.08 -48.40
N VAL A 196 -12.96 -12.02 -48.65
CA VAL A 196 -12.25 -11.35 -49.78
C VAL A 196 -12.99 -10.12 -50.35
N ALA A 197 -12.53 -8.91 -49.98
CA ALA A 197 -12.24 -7.80 -50.89
C ALA A 197 -11.64 -6.60 -50.11
N ASP A 198 -10.39 -6.32 -50.40
CA ASP A 198 -9.75 -5.01 -50.63
C ASP A 198 -10.38 -3.73 -50.06
N SER A 199 -9.59 -3.02 -49.24
CA SER A 199 -9.36 -1.59 -49.45
C SER A 199 -8.14 -1.13 -48.66
N GLU A 200 -7.06 -0.83 -49.39
CA GLU A 200 -5.95 -0.01 -48.93
C GLU A 200 -6.45 1.41 -48.62
N THR A 201 -6.07 1.98 -47.47
CA THR A 201 -5.83 3.42 -47.36
C THR A 201 -5.04 3.77 -46.10
N GLY A 202 -3.84 4.30 -46.31
CA GLY A 202 -3.45 5.58 -45.71
C GLY A 202 -3.01 5.58 -44.25
N ALA A 203 -1.71 5.35 -44.08
CA ALA A 203 -0.84 5.90 -43.05
C ALA A 203 -1.38 7.10 -42.23
N ARG A 204 -1.24 7.04 -40.90
CA ARG A 204 -0.71 8.17 -40.13
C ARG A 204 -0.15 7.74 -38.78
N TRP A 205 1.17 7.76 -38.69
CA TRP A 205 1.91 7.81 -37.44
C TRP A 205 1.45 9.02 -36.62
N ILE A 206 0.96 8.79 -35.40
CA ILE A 206 0.84 9.82 -34.38
C ILE A 206 1.72 9.39 -33.20
N ASP A 207 2.93 9.91 -33.25
CA ASP A 207 3.81 10.15 -32.12
C ASP A 207 3.01 10.89 -31.03
N SER A 208 2.81 10.22 -29.90
CA SER A 208 2.44 10.88 -28.65
C SER A 208 3.46 10.52 -27.59
N ARG A 209 4.69 11.03 -27.78
CA ARG A 209 5.55 11.46 -26.68
C ARG A 209 4.72 12.19 -25.62
N HIS A 210 4.42 11.51 -24.51
CA HIS A 210 4.03 12.15 -23.28
C HIS A 210 5.27 12.32 -22.41
N GLU A 211 5.59 13.58 -22.13
CA GLU A 211 6.63 13.99 -21.20
C GLU A 211 6.36 13.51 -19.76
N PRO A 212 7.40 13.26 -18.96
CA PRO A 212 7.24 12.91 -17.56
C PRO A 212 6.82 14.14 -16.76
N SER A 213 5.62 14.11 -16.16
CA SER A 213 5.19 15.12 -15.20
C SER A 213 6.06 15.03 -13.93
N THR A 214 6.96 15.98 -13.78
CA THR A 214 7.79 16.24 -12.62
C THR A 214 6.92 16.68 -11.44
N TRP A 215 6.82 15.81 -10.42
CA TRP A 215 6.21 16.07 -9.10
C TRP A 215 6.70 17.37 -8.43
N MET A 216 7.85 17.91 -8.85
CA MET A 216 8.40 19.18 -8.37
C MET A 216 7.52 20.40 -8.64
N GLY A 217 6.71 20.41 -9.71
CA GLY A 217 5.82 21.55 -10.00
C GLY A 217 4.61 21.65 -9.06
N PHE A 218 4.12 20.52 -8.58
CA PHE A 218 2.97 20.47 -7.67
C PHE A 218 3.32 20.93 -6.25
N VAL A 219 4.56 20.66 -5.81
CA VAL A 219 5.06 21.06 -4.49
C VAL A 219 5.38 22.56 -4.45
N SER A 220 5.91 23.13 -5.54
CA SER A 220 6.22 24.57 -5.61
C SER A 220 4.95 25.45 -5.61
N ASP A 221 3.92 25.05 -6.35
CA ASP A 221 2.65 25.79 -6.42
C ASP A 221 1.82 25.69 -5.13
N TRP A 222 2.00 24.60 -4.39
CA TRP A 222 1.39 24.43 -3.07
C TRP A 222 2.11 25.27 -2.00
N LEU A 223 3.45 25.36 -2.06
CA LEU A 223 4.24 26.21 -1.15
C LEU A 223 3.98 27.71 -1.35
N ALA A 224 3.71 28.15 -2.58
CA ALA A 224 3.42 29.55 -2.89
C ALA A 224 2.07 30.06 -2.34
N LYS A 225 1.16 29.15 -1.96
CA LYS A 225 -0.17 29.48 -1.41
C LYS A 225 -0.20 29.57 0.12
N LEU A 226 0.90 29.30 0.80
CA LEU A 226 1.01 29.35 2.26
C LEU A 226 1.36 30.77 2.77
N PRO A 227 0.86 31.18 3.95
CA PRO A 227 1.25 32.45 4.57
C PRO A 227 2.78 32.52 4.71
N ARG A 228 3.38 33.65 4.32
CA ARG A 228 4.84 33.89 4.33
C ARG A 228 5.60 33.38 5.59
N PRO A 229 5.09 33.49 6.84
CA PRO A 229 5.82 32.94 7.99
C PRO A 229 5.89 31.40 8.01
N VAL A 230 4.89 30.71 7.45
CA VAL A 230 4.82 29.24 7.40
C VAL A 230 5.74 28.69 6.32
N ALA A 231 5.80 29.35 5.16
CA ALA A 231 6.72 28.98 4.09
C ALA A 231 8.19 29.08 4.53
N VAL A 232 8.55 30.12 5.28
CA VAL A 232 9.91 30.28 5.85
C VAL A 232 10.22 29.20 6.90
N ALA A 233 9.24 28.83 7.72
CA ALA A 233 9.44 27.75 8.70
C ALA A 233 9.65 26.39 8.01
N LEU A 234 8.90 26.10 6.95
CA LEU A 234 9.02 24.84 6.20
C LEU A 234 10.32 24.75 5.41
N THR A 235 10.79 25.85 4.81
CA THR A 235 12.08 25.84 4.10
C THR A 235 13.25 25.69 5.06
N VAL A 236 13.22 26.35 6.22
CA VAL A 236 14.25 26.19 7.26
C VAL A 236 14.22 24.77 7.85
N SER A 237 13.03 24.21 8.07
CA SER A 237 12.88 22.85 8.59
C SER A 237 13.37 21.80 7.58
N GLY A 238 13.01 21.95 6.30
CA GLY A 238 13.53 21.09 5.22
C GLY A 238 15.04 21.19 5.04
N PHE A 239 15.60 22.40 5.17
CA PHE A 239 17.05 22.61 5.11
C PHE A 239 17.80 21.97 6.29
N LEU A 240 17.23 22.03 7.49
CA LEU A 240 17.79 21.38 8.68
C LEU A 240 17.70 19.85 8.60
N ILE A 241 16.61 19.31 8.03
CA ILE A 241 16.48 17.87 7.74
C ILE A 241 17.54 17.45 6.72
N LEU A 242 17.79 18.26 5.68
CA LEU A 242 18.81 17.98 4.68
C LEU A 242 20.23 17.97 5.26
N ILE A 243 20.53 18.90 6.18
CA ILE A 243 21.79 18.91 6.93
C ILE A 243 21.90 17.66 7.82
N ASN A 244 20.80 17.23 8.43
CA ASN A 244 20.77 16.05 9.30
C ASN A 244 21.03 14.75 8.52
N VAL A 245 20.49 14.64 7.30
CA VAL A 245 20.78 13.51 6.39
C VAL A 245 22.26 13.47 5.98
N PHE A 246 22.93 14.63 5.92
CA PHE A 246 24.34 14.71 5.52
C PHE A 246 25.35 14.50 6.66
N THR A 247 24.92 14.50 7.93
CA THR A 247 25.85 14.54 9.09
C THR A 247 25.86 13.25 9.96
N GLY A 248 25.09 12.22 9.63
CA GLY A 248 25.26 10.85 10.16
C GLY A 248 24.28 10.41 11.26
N MET A 249 23.70 9.22 11.09
CA MET A 249 22.51 8.66 11.77
C MET A 249 22.64 8.24 13.25
N HIS A 250 23.72 8.54 13.97
CA HIS A 250 23.94 7.90 15.29
C HIS A 250 23.79 8.77 16.55
N LYS A 251 23.41 10.06 16.46
CA LYS A 251 23.03 10.86 17.65
C LYS A 251 22.16 12.06 17.27
N ILE A 252 20.85 11.99 17.54
CA ILE A 252 19.90 13.10 17.30
C ILE A 252 20.04 14.13 18.43
N TRP A 253 20.97 15.09 18.29
CA TRP A 253 21.22 16.14 19.28
C TRP A 253 20.36 17.41 19.09
N PHE A 254 19.46 17.47 18.10
CA PHE A 254 18.86 18.74 17.65
C PHE A 254 17.37 18.97 18.02
N HIS A 255 16.83 18.32 19.05
CA HIS A 255 15.43 18.58 19.49
C HIS A 255 15.29 19.94 20.22
N TRP A 256 16.31 20.38 20.95
CA TRP A 256 16.28 21.64 21.73
C TRP A 256 16.27 22.92 20.87
N PRO A 257 17.05 23.05 19.79
CA PRO A 257 17.07 24.28 18.99
C PRO A 257 15.81 24.47 18.14
N VAL A 258 15.21 23.38 17.65
CA VAL A 258 13.93 23.43 16.92
C VAL A 258 12.79 23.82 17.85
N ALA A 259 12.75 23.27 19.05
CA ALA A 259 11.79 23.67 20.08
C ALA A 259 11.94 25.16 20.44
N ALA A 260 13.18 25.68 20.55
CA ALA A 260 13.42 27.10 20.83
C ALA A 260 12.96 28.03 19.70
N LEU A 261 13.16 27.63 18.44
CA LEU A 261 12.73 28.42 17.28
C LEU A 261 11.20 28.40 17.11
N LEU A 262 10.56 27.24 17.31
CA LEU A 262 9.10 27.14 17.30
C LEU A 262 8.46 27.91 18.46
N PHE A 263 9.05 27.84 19.67
CA PHE A 263 8.62 28.61 20.82
C PHE A 263 8.76 30.12 20.58
N GLY A 264 9.87 30.57 19.98
CA GLY A 264 10.08 31.97 19.61
C GLY A 264 9.08 32.48 18.56
N ALA A 265 8.73 31.65 17.57
CA ALA A 265 7.73 31.98 16.56
C ALA A 265 6.31 32.06 17.16
N LEU A 266 5.97 31.15 18.09
CA LEU A 266 4.71 31.17 18.84
C LEU A 266 4.62 32.40 19.76
N LEU A 267 5.70 32.74 20.46
CA LEU A 267 5.73 33.91 21.33
C LEU A 267 5.58 35.21 20.53
N ARG A 268 6.19 35.30 19.34
CA ARG A 268 6.12 36.49 18.47
C ARG A 268 4.75 36.66 17.81
N THR A 269 4.04 35.57 17.56
CA THR A 269 2.66 35.61 17.05
C THR A 269 1.66 35.95 18.16
N ALA A 270 1.86 35.43 19.38
CA ALA A 270 1.08 35.81 20.56
C ALA A 270 1.26 37.29 20.95
N LEU A 271 2.49 37.81 20.87
CA LEU A 271 2.77 39.24 21.15
C LEU A 271 2.18 40.19 20.10
N ARG A 272 1.91 39.72 18.88
CA ARG A 272 1.24 40.49 17.81
C ARG A 272 -0.28 40.61 18.00
N GLN A 273 -0.87 39.88 18.94
CA GLN A 273 -2.31 39.88 19.22
C GLN A 273 -2.70 40.73 20.44
N ARG A 274 -1.84 41.62 20.95
CA ARG A 274 -2.30 42.61 21.95
C ARG A 274 -3.21 43.64 21.28
N PRO A 275 -4.48 43.79 21.71
CA PRO A 275 -5.36 44.84 21.20
C PRO A 275 -4.87 46.21 21.69
N GLU A 276 -4.86 47.19 20.79
CA GLU A 276 -4.65 48.61 21.10
C GLU A 276 -5.60 49.07 22.22
N PRO A 277 -5.14 49.80 23.24
CA PRO A 277 -6.02 50.35 24.26
C PRO A 277 -6.88 51.46 23.65
N ASN A 278 -8.19 51.25 23.75
CA ASN A 278 -9.25 52.14 23.29
C ASN A 278 -9.13 53.55 23.92
N SER A 279 -8.62 54.53 23.17
CA SER A 279 -8.68 55.94 23.55
C SER A 279 -10.06 56.51 23.19
N LYS A 280 -11.02 56.33 24.10
CA LYS A 280 -12.26 57.12 24.10
C LYS A 280 -12.03 58.44 24.84
N ARG A 281 -12.33 59.53 24.12
CA ARG A 281 -12.79 60.85 24.57
C ARG A 281 -13.17 60.93 26.05
N ASP A 282 -12.60 61.94 26.74
CA ASP A 282 -13.39 62.81 27.60
C ASP A 282 -12.77 64.22 27.67
N ARG A 283 -13.64 65.19 27.38
CA ARG A 283 -13.57 66.66 27.56
C ARG A 283 -12.63 67.50 26.71
#